data_AF-A0A959H8I8-F1
#
_entry.id   AF-A0A959H8I8-F1
#
_cell.length_a   1.000
_cell.length_b   1.000
_cell.length_c   1.000
_cell.angle_alpha   90.00
_cell.angle_beta   90.00
_cell.angle_gamma   90.00
#
_symmetry.space_group_name_H-M   'P 1'
#
loop_
_entity.id
_entity.type
_entity.pdbx_description
1 polymer ?
#
loop_
_entity_poly.entity_id
_entity_poly.type
_entity_poly.pdbx_seq_one_letter_code
_entity_poly.pdbx_strand_id
1 'polypeptide(L)'
;STVHDALEADSAFFLFLYGDPSQAFGSFLKPELLRQYDSWMDEAEQAVAQKPEVLERVKRARLSIDYAILEASRQQRSDRFSLVEKGPGGKLTTPEKLRRRLKNFEEVTGRAGITHLNEMGYTVKEYVDFYESTLERAKQTNYALHRPVTLLEKPKKYANEDPQVLTDGALGGSSFYANWLGFEGNNLEAVINLGEPRELSEISSAFLQVVNHMVFFPEKVSYYYSADGEHFQLLGSVPNARPLERESKVNDIQEFSLNFDPVGGQYIKVKAENIGKAPIWHYGAGLPSWIFVDEVMVR
;
A
#
# COMPACT_ATOMS: atom_id res chain seq x y z
N SER A 1 8.68 26.24 7.73
CA SER A 1 7.82 26.50 6.57
C SER A 1 6.43 26.04 6.94
N THR A 2 5.39 26.84 6.73
CA THR A 2 4.02 26.33 6.87
C THR A 2 3.69 25.36 5.72
N VAL A 3 2.56 24.66 5.81
CA VAL A 3 2.02 23.87 4.67
C VAL A 3 1.76 24.76 3.47
N HIS A 4 1.23 25.98 3.69
CA HIS A 4 0.92 26.93 2.64
C HIS A 4 2.18 27.40 1.90
N ASP A 5 3.23 27.79 2.65
CA ASP A 5 4.50 28.23 2.04
C ASP A 5 5.13 27.10 1.21
N ALA A 6 5.05 25.86 1.69
CA ALA A 6 5.61 24.71 1.01
C ALA A 6 4.84 24.34 -0.27
N LEU A 7 3.50 24.48 -0.24
CA LEU A 7 2.65 24.29 -1.41
C LEU A 7 2.86 25.40 -2.44
N GLU A 8 2.97 26.66 -2.02
CA GLU A 8 3.23 27.79 -2.91
C GLU A 8 4.60 27.68 -3.60
N ALA A 9 5.60 27.13 -2.90
CA ALA A 9 6.92 26.85 -3.47
C ALA A 9 6.89 25.75 -4.54
N ASP A 10 5.87 24.89 -4.57
CA ASP A 10 5.68 23.84 -5.57
C ASP A 10 4.50 24.18 -6.49
N SER A 11 4.69 25.21 -7.32
CA SER A 11 3.67 25.72 -8.24
C SER A 11 3.12 24.69 -9.26
N ALA A 12 3.78 23.55 -9.43
CA ALA A 12 3.32 22.46 -10.30
C ALA A 12 2.41 21.47 -9.57
N PHE A 13 2.37 21.51 -8.23
CA PHE A 13 1.54 20.60 -7.45
C PHE A 13 0.05 20.90 -7.62
N PHE A 14 -0.71 19.90 -8.03
CA PHE A 14 -2.16 20.02 -8.19
C PHE A 14 -2.89 19.38 -7.01
N LEU A 15 -3.59 20.19 -6.21
CA LEU A 15 -4.50 19.70 -5.18
C LEU A 15 -5.77 19.16 -5.82
N PHE A 16 -6.06 17.89 -5.52
CA PHE A 16 -7.18 17.15 -6.08
C PHE A 16 -8.06 16.61 -4.96
N LEU A 17 -9.39 16.67 -5.12
CA LEU A 17 -10.32 16.27 -4.05
C LEU A 17 -10.26 14.76 -3.75
N TYR A 18 -9.88 13.94 -4.72
CA TYR A 18 -9.61 12.51 -4.54
C TYR A 18 -8.11 12.20 -4.43
N GLY A 19 -7.31 13.21 -4.11
CA GLY A 19 -5.86 13.09 -3.94
C GLY A 19 -5.49 12.28 -2.70
N ASP A 20 -4.32 11.66 -2.75
CA ASP A 20 -3.75 10.88 -1.65
C ASP A 20 -2.52 11.60 -1.07
N PRO A 21 -2.28 11.56 0.27
CA PRO A 21 -1.09 12.16 0.88
C PRO A 21 0.22 11.74 0.21
N SER A 22 0.28 10.53 -0.35
CA SER A 22 1.47 10.01 -1.01
C SER A 22 1.94 10.81 -2.21
N GLN A 23 1.02 11.50 -2.89
CA GLN A 23 1.37 12.38 -4.01
C GLN A 23 2.19 13.58 -3.52
N ALA A 24 1.97 14.04 -2.28
CA ALA A 24 2.60 15.21 -1.71
C ALA A 24 3.88 14.92 -0.90
N PHE A 25 4.32 13.66 -0.78
CA PHE A 25 5.54 13.30 -0.05
C PHE A 25 6.85 13.81 -0.72
N GLY A 26 6.80 14.24 -1.98
CA GLY A 26 7.87 15.00 -2.62
C GLY A 26 7.79 16.53 -2.42
N SER A 27 6.71 17.01 -1.80
CA SER A 27 6.32 18.43 -1.78
C SER A 27 6.01 18.88 -0.35
N PHE A 28 4.83 19.45 -0.07
CA PHE A 28 4.42 19.98 1.23
C PHE A 28 4.22 18.94 2.33
N LEU A 29 4.14 17.63 2.01
CA LEU A 29 4.13 16.53 2.98
C LEU A 29 5.45 15.75 3.02
N LYS A 30 6.56 16.32 2.54
CA LYS A 30 7.85 15.62 2.61
C LYS A 30 8.30 15.32 4.05
N PRO A 31 9.13 14.30 4.27
CA PRO A 31 9.42 13.82 5.62
C PRO A 31 9.95 14.87 6.60
N GLU A 32 10.73 15.83 6.14
CA GLU A 32 11.25 16.93 6.97
C GLU A 32 10.13 17.82 7.50
N LEU A 33 9.13 18.11 6.66
CA LEU A 33 8.00 18.97 7.01
C LEU A 33 7.01 18.23 7.91
N LEU A 34 6.69 16.96 7.61
CA LEU A 34 5.84 16.14 8.49
C LEU A 34 6.39 16.05 9.92
N ARG A 35 7.72 15.96 10.08
CA ARG A 35 8.35 16.00 11.41
C ARG A 35 8.11 17.32 12.14
N GLN A 36 8.22 18.43 11.41
CA GLN A 36 7.95 19.76 11.97
C GLN A 36 6.47 19.92 12.34
N TYR A 37 5.55 19.45 11.50
CA TYR A 37 4.11 19.52 11.78
C TYR A 37 3.72 18.65 12.97
N ASP A 38 4.30 17.46 13.08
CA ASP A 38 4.11 16.57 14.23
C ASP A 38 4.56 17.22 15.54
N SER A 39 5.72 17.90 15.55
CA SER A 39 6.22 18.56 16.76
C SER A 39 5.34 19.74 17.19
N TRP A 40 4.81 20.51 16.23
CA TRP A 40 3.87 21.59 16.55
C TRP A 40 2.56 21.06 17.16
N MET A 41 2.08 19.90 16.71
CA MET A 41 0.90 19.26 17.31
C MET A 41 1.20 18.73 18.72
N ASP A 42 2.40 18.18 18.96
CA ASP A 42 2.85 17.79 20.30
C ASP A 42 2.91 19.00 21.26
N GLU A 43 3.49 20.13 20.81
CA GLU A 43 3.56 21.38 21.58
C GLU A 43 2.15 21.95 21.85
N ALA A 44 1.26 21.91 20.86
CA ALA A 44 -0.11 22.38 21.00
C ALA A 44 -0.91 21.55 22.03
N GLU A 45 -0.80 20.21 21.99
CA GLU A 45 -1.43 19.34 22.98
C GLU A 45 -0.90 19.61 24.38
N GLN A 46 0.41 19.81 24.54
CA GLN A 46 1.02 20.12 25.83
C GLN A 46 0.52 21.47 26.39
N ALA A 47 0.43 22.50 25.54
CA ALA A 47 -0.01 23.84 25.93
C ALA A 47 -1.46 23.88 26.44
N VAL A 48 -2.30 22.94 26.00
CA VAL A 48 -3.72 22.87 26.38
C VAL A 48 -4.06 21.64 27.24
N ALA A 49 -3.05 20.94 27.78
CA ALA A 49 -3.22 19.67 28.50
C ALA A 49 -4.20 19.77 29.69
N GLN A 50 -4.27 20.94 30.35
CA GLN A 50 -5.17 21.19 31.49
C GLN A 50 -6.56 21.72 31.06
N LYS A 51 -6.87 21.75 29.75
CA LYS A 51 -8.13 22.23 29.17
C LYS A 51 -8.76 21.13 28.33
N PRO A 52 -9.51 20.18 28.93
CA PRO A 52 -9.96 18.97 28.24
C PRO A 52 -10.71 19.23 26.92
N GLU A 53 -11.63 20.21 26.90
CA GLU A 53 -12.38 20.54 25.68
C GLU A 53 -11.50 21.09 24.55
N VAL A 54 -10.46 21.86 24.90
CA VAL A 54 -9.52 22.42 23.92
C VAL A 54 -8.57 21.33 23.44
N LEU A 55 -8.11 20.46 24.36
CA LEU A 55 -7.28 19.31 24.03
C LEU A 55 -7.97 18.38 23.02
N GLU A 56 -9.26 18.11 23.18
CA GLU A 56 -10.01 17.30 22.21
C GLU A 56 -10.08 17.96 20.82
N ARG A 57 -10.21 19.29 20.74
CA ARG A 57 -10.17 20.03 19.47
C ARG A 57 -8.79 19.95 18.82
N VAL A 58 -7.72 20.07 19.60
CA VAL A 58 -6.33 19.94 19.11
C VAL A 58 -6.09 18.53 18.59
N LYS A 59 -6.49 17.49 19.33
CA LYS A 59 -6.39 16.09 18.88
C LYS A 59 -7.17 15.84 17.60
N ARG A 60 -8.38 16.40 17.46
CA ARG A 60 -9.15 16.30 16.21
C ARG A 60 -8.44 16.99 15.04
N ALA A 61 -7.83 18.16 15.27
CA ALA A 61 -7.03 18.84 14.24
C ALA A 61 -5.78 18.05 13.85
N ARG A 62 -5.20 17.25 14.78
CA ARG A 62 -4.03 16.40 14.54
C ARG A 62 -4.29 15.27 13.54
N LEU A 63 -5.55 14.83 13.40
CA LEU A 63 -5.91 13.66 12.59
C LEU A 63 -5.34 13.71 11.15
N SER A 64 -5.29 14.87 10.51
CA SER A 64 -4.72 15.01 9.17
C SER A 64 -3.21 14.74 9.13
N ILE A 65 -2.48 15.19 10.15
CA ILE A 65 -1.04 14.93 10.30
C ILE A 65 -0.81 13.48 10.72
N ASP A 66 -1.64 12.93 11.62
CA ASP A 66 -1.57 11.52 12.01
C ASP A 66 -1.76 10.61 10.80
N TYR A 67 -2.80 10.86 9.99
CA TYR A 67 -3.07 10.14 8.76
C TYR A 67 -1.89 10.25 7.77
N ALA A 68 -1.39 11.46 7.50
CA ALA A 68 -0.27 11.64 6.60
C ALA A 68 1.01 10.91 7.06
N ILE A 69 1.27 10.86 8.37
CA ILE A 69 2.42 10.14 8.94
C ILE A 69 2.23 8.62 8.89
N LEU A 70 1.01 8.13 9.10
CA LEU A 70 0.68 6.72 8.89
C LEU A 70 0.93 6.34 7.42
N GLU A 71 0.39 7.11 6.46
CA GLU A 71 0.62 6.85 5.04
C GLU A 71 2.10 6.95 4.63
N ALA A 72 2.84 7.91 5.20
CA ALA A 72 4.29 8.03 4.96
C ALA A 72 5.07 6.84 5.52
N SER A 73 4.63 6.30 6.67
CA SER A 73 5.25 5.14 7.30
C SER A 73 4.99 3.87 6.52
N ARG A 74 3.77 3.70 6.00
CA ARG A 74 3.39 2.60 5.11
C ARG A 74 4.24 2.53 3.84
N GLN A 75 4.63 3.67 3.30
CA GLN A 75 5.49 3.77 2.12
C GLN A 75 6.99 3.85 2.44
N GLN A 76 7.39 3.54 3.68
CA GLN A 76 8.78 3.53 4.12
C GLN A 76 9.58 4.79 3.73
N ARG A 77 8.96 5.98 3.79
CA ARG A 77 9.53 7.21 3.20
C ARG A 77 10.80 7.69 3.88
N SER A 78 11.12 7.22 5.09
CA SER A 78 12.39 7.46 5.76
C SER A 78 12.60 6.48 6.92
N ASP A 79 13.82 6.41 7.46
CA ASP A 79 14.10 5.66 8.71
C ASP A 79 13.16 6.03 9.88
N ARG A 80 12.62 7.26 9.88
CA ARG A 80 11.67 7.73 10.91
C ARG A 80 10.20 7.45 10.59
N PHE A 81 9.90 7.18 9.33
CA PHE A 81 8.59 6.80 8.82
C PHE A 81 8.71 5.42 8.18
N SER A 82 8.90 4.44 9.05
CA SER A 82 9.02 3.02 8.71
C SER A 82 7.96 2.22 9.46
N LEU A 83 7.48 1.14 8.85
CA LEU A 83 6.59 0.17 9.49
C LEU A 83 7.31 -0.67 10.56
N VAL A 84 8.63 -0.81 10.44
CA VAL A 84 9.45 -1.71 11.27
C VAL A 84 10.75 -1.05 11.73
N GLU A 85 11.22 -1.48 12.89
CA GLU A 85 12.54 -1.21 13.45
C GLU A 85 13.19 -2.52 13.92
N LYS A 86 14.51 -2.51 14.08
CA LYS A 86 15.25 -3.67 14.61
C LYS A 86 15.01 -3.76 16.12
N GLY A 87 14.27 -4.78 16.54
CA GLY A 87 14.06 -5.13 17.93
C GLY A 87 15.17 -6.02 18.50
N PRO A 88 15.00 -6.50 19.75
CA PRO A 88 15.92 -7.42 20.40
C PRO A 88 16.18 -8.67 19.55
N GLY A 89 17.45 -9.08 19.42
CA GLY A 89 17.84 -10.25 18.63
C GLY A 89 17.71 -10.06 17.11
N GLY A 90 17.56 -8.83 16.62
CA GLY A 90 17.49 -8.52 15.18
C GLY A 90 16.12 -8.79 14.54
N LYS A 91 15.12 -9.19 15.33
CA LYS A 91 13.75 -9.37 14.86
C LYS A 91 13.10 -8.02 14.54
N LEU A 92 12.39 -7.93 13.42
CA LEU A 92 11.63 -6.74 13.07
C LEU A 92 10.42 -6.57 14.01
N THR A 93 10.27 -5.36 14.55
CA THR A 93 9.17 -4.97 15.42
C THR A 93 8.55 -3.66 14.96
N THR A 94 7.26 -3.45 15.20
CA THR A 94 6.62 -2.15 14.94
C THR A 94 7.10 -1.09 15.92
N PRO A 95 7.53 0.10 15.45
CA PRO A 95 7.90 1.22 16.33
C PRO A 95 6.76 1.61 17.27
N GLU A 96 7.05 1.76 18.57
CA GLU A 96 6.02 2.10 19.58
C GLU A 96 5.30 3.42 19.28
N LYS A 97 6.03 4.41 18.74
CA LYS A 97 5.42 5.69 18.33
C LYS A 97 4.37 5.50 17.23
N LEU A 98 4.60 4.59 16.29
CA LEU A 98 3.66 4.28 15.20
C LEU A 98 2.44 3.53 15.72
N ARG A 99 2.65 2.51 16.56
CA ARG A 99 1.57 1.76 17.23
C ARG A 99 0.65 2.70 18.00
N ARG A 100 1.23 3.58 18.82
CA ARG A 100 0.46 4.57 19.59
C ARG A 100 -0.27 5.56 18.67
N ARG A 101 0.32 5.96 17.54
CA ARG A 101 -0.34 6.87 16.59
C ARG A 101 -1.57 6.23 15.95
N LEU A 102 -1.48 4.98 15.50
CA LEU A 102 -2.64 4.26 14.94
C LEU A 102 -3.76 4.14 15.96
N LYS A 103 -3.42 3.75 17.20
CA LYS A 103 -4.38 3.69 18.31
C LYS A 103 -5.03 5.05 18.61
N ASN A 104 -4.23 6.11 18.69
CA ASN A 104 -4.75 7.46 18.91
C ASN A 104 -5.67 7.90 17.77
N PHE A 105 -5.32 7.57 16.52
CA PHE A 105 -6.14 7.87 15.35
C PHE A 105 -7.53 7.22 15.46
N GLU A 106 -7.58 5.93 15.81
CA GLU A 106 -8.83 5.20 16.05
C GLU A 106 -9.65 5.82 17.20
N GLU A 107 -9.02 6.08 18.35
CA GLU A 107 -9.71 6.62 19.53
C GLU A 107 -10.25 8.04 19.29
N VAL A 108 -9.50 8.90 18.60
CA VAL A 108 -9.90 10.28 18.32
C VAL A 108 -11.00 10.34 17.27
N THR A 109 -10.90 9.56 16.19
CA THR A 109 -11.96 9.46 15.19
C THR A 109 -13.26 8.92 15.79
N GLY A 110 -13.18 7.87 16.61
CA GLY A 110 -14.32 7.30 17.32
C GLY A 110 -15.01 8.31 18.24
N ARG A 111 -14.25 9.04 19.07
CA ARG A 111 -14.80 10.09 19.95
C ARG A 111 -15.37 11.28 19.17
N ALA A 112 -14.83 11.58 17.99
CA ALA A 112 -15.31 12.67 17.12
C ALA A 112 -16.50 12.26 16.23
N GLY A 113 -16.95 11.01 16.26
CA GLY A 113 -18.01 10.50 15.39
C GLY A 113 -17.62 10.45 13.91
N ILE A 114 -16.32 10.39 13.60
CA ILE A 114 -15.80 10.28 12.24
C ILE A 114 -15.75 8.78 11.90
N THR A 115 -16.57 8.34 10.97
CA THR A 115 -16.72 6.91 10.63
C THR A 115 -16.12 6.53 9.29
N HIS A 116 -15.89 7.49 8.40
CA HIS A 116 -15.39 7.27 7.04
C HIS A 116 -14.12 8.07 6.77
N LEU A 117 -13.19 7.46 6.03
CA LEU A 117 -11.92 8.06 5.56
C LEU A 117 -12.11 8.81 4.24
N ASN A 118 -13.06 8.38 3.41
CA ASN A 118 -13.33 8.98 2.11
C ASN A 118 -14.82 8.88 1.72
N GLU A 119 -15.17 9.60 0.65
CA GLU A 119 -16.53 9.63 0.08
C GLU A 119 -16.93 8.31 -0.61
N MET A 120 -16.00 7.35 -0.75
CA MET A 120 -16.22 6.07 -1.43
C MET A 120 -16.63 4.95 -0.48
N GLY A 121 -16.93 5.28 0.79
CA GLY A 121 -17.42 4.34 1.79
C GLY A 121 -16.32 3.59 2.55
N TYR A 122 -15.04 3.91 2.37
CA TYR A 122 -13.96 3.29 3.15
C TYR A 122 -14.01 3.79 4.59
N THR A 123 -14.23 2.90 5.53
CA THR A 123 -14.45 3.23 6.94
C THR A 123 -13.14 3.38 7.71
N VAL A 124 -13.18 4.10 8.84
CA VAL A 124 -12.05 4.18 9.78
C VAL A 124 -11.67 2.79 10.28
N LYS A 125 -12.65 1.94 10.58
CA LYS A 125 -12.39 0.58 11.05
C LYS A 125 -11.63 -0.23 10.00
N GLU A 126 -12.06 -0.19 8.75
CA GLU A 126 -11.37 -0.91 7.67
C GLU A 126 -9.94 -0.39 7.48
N TYR A 127 -9.71 0.91 7.64
CA TYR A 127 -8.38 1.50 7.61
C TYR A 127 -7.50 0.97 8.74
N VAL A 128 -8.00 0.97 9.98
CA VAL A 128 -7.23 0.48 11.14
C VAL A 128 -6.93 -1.01 11.00
N ASP A 129 -7.93 -1.84 10.68
CA ASP A 129 -7.76 -3.28 10.48
C ASP A 129 -6.73 -3.57 9.37
N PHE A 130 -6.82 -2.85 8.25
CA PHE A 130 -5.87 -2.96 7.15
C PHE A 130 -4.45 -2.55 7.58
N TYR A 131 -4.32 -1.43 8.31
CA TYR A 131 -3.03 -0.95 8.76
C TYR A 131 -2.38 -1.92 9.77
N GLU A 132 -3.16 -2.53 10.66
CA GLU A 132 -2.66 -3.59 11.54
C GLU A 132 -2.15 -4.80 10.76
N SER A 133 -2.89 -5.26 9.75
CA SER A 133 -2.43 -6.35 8.87
C SER A 133 -1.14 -5.99 8.12
N THR A 134 -1.02 -4.72 7.72
CA THR A 134 0.17 -4.16 7.05
C THR A 134 1.39 -4.19 7.97
N LEU A 135 1.20 -3.87 9.26
CA LEU A 135 2.26 -3.97 10.27
C LEU A 135 2.71 -5.41 10.50
N GLU A 136 1.78 -6.38 10.52
CA GLU A 136 2.12 -7.79 10.61
C GLU A 136 2.91 -8.26 9.38
N ARG A 137 2.47 -7.89 8.17
CA ARG A 137 3.15 -8.20 6.90
C ARG A 137 4.57 -7.65 6.86
N ALA A 138 4.76 -6.38 7.23
CA ALA A 138 6.07 -5.73 7.18
C ALA A 138 7.12 -6.33 8.13
N LYS A 139 6.71 -7.04 9.18
CA LYS A 139 7.62 -7.75 10.10
C LYS A 139 8.09 -9.09 9.56
N GLN A 140 7.45 -9.61 8.52
CA GLN A 140 7.80 -10.90 7.92
C GLN A 140 9.04 -10.74 7.04
N THR A 141 9.84 -11.80 6.97
CA THR A 141 10.97 -11.84 6.01
C THR A 141 10.42 -11.77 4.59
N ASN A 142 11.09 -11.00 3.73
CA ASN A 142 10.87 -11.00 2.29
C ASN A 142 12.21 -11.11 1.56
N TYR A 143 12.46 -12.24 0.90
CA TYR A 143 13.67 -12.43 0.08
C TYR A 143 13.69 -11.55 -1.18
N ALA A 144 12.52 -11.09 -1.63
CA ALA A 144 12.38 -10.21 -2.77
C ALA A 144 12.64 -8.73 -2.44
N LEU A 145 12.75 -8.36 -1.16
CA LEU A 145 12.97 -6.96 -0.76
C LEU A 145 14.24 -6.38 -1.42
N HIS A 146 14.06 -5.25 -2.11
CA HIS A 146 15.02 -4.51 -2.91
C HIS A 146 15.70 -5.32 -4.03
N ARG A 147 15.07 -6.41 -4.46
CA ARG A 147 15.59 -7.23 -5.56
C ARG A 147 15.18 -6.66 -6.91
N PRO A 148 15.99 -6.89 -7.98
CA PRO A 148 15.65 -6.42 -9.31
C PRO A 148 14.40 -7.11 -9.85
N VAL A 149 13.56 -6.32 -10.54
CA VAL A 149 12.32 -6.76 -11.18
C VAL A 149 12.39 -6.48 -12.68
N THR A 150 12.05 -7.48 -13.49
CA THR A 150 11.88 -7.35 -14.94
C THR A 150 10.42 -7.57 -15.30
N LEU A 151 9.79 -6.58 -15.94
CA LEU A 151 8.41 -6.72 -16.43
C LEU A 151 8.41 -7.34 -17.83
N LEU A 152 7.56 -8.34 -18.03
CA LEU A 152 7.31 -8.97 -19.33
C LEU A 152 6.10 -8.33 -20.03
N GLU A 153 5.27 -7.62 -19.27
CA GLU A 153 4.14 -6.84 -19.74
C GLU A 153 4.33 -5.36 -19.41
N LYS A 154 3.79 -4.46 -20.24
CA LYS A 154 4.03 -3.01 -20.07
C LYS A 154 3.10 -2.44 -18.98
N PRO A 155 3.63 -1.78 -17.93
CA PRO A 155 2.81 -1.04 -16.96
C PRO A 155 2.35 0.29 -17.58
N LYS A 156 1.43 0.98 -16.90
CA LYS A 156 0.88 2.26 -17.39
C LYS A 156 0.58 3.23 -16.25
N LYS A 157 1.00 4.48 -16.43
CA LYS A 157 0.60 5.71 -15.72
C LYS A 157 0.96 5.81 -14.22
N TYR A 158 0.84 4.75 -13.45
CA TYR A 158 0.93 4.79 -11.99
C TYR A 158 2.31 4.36 -11.49
N ALA A 159 2.68 4.89 -10.31
CA ALA A 159 3.97 4.66 -9.65
C ALA A 159 5.19 4.86 -10.59
N ASN A 160 5.12 5.87 -11.45
CA ASN A 160 6.14 6.17 -12.47
C ASN A 160 6.48 5.00 -13.40
N GLU A 161 5.57 4.01 -13.51
CA GLU A 161 5.80 2.78 -14.28
C GLU A 161 7.03 1.99 -13.81
N ASP A 162 7.44 2.19 -12.55
CA ASP A 162 8.66 1.58 -11.98
C ASP A 162 8.41 0.13 -11.53
N PRO A 163 9.11 -0.86 -12.11
CA PRO A 163 9.04 -2.26 -11.67
C PRO A 163 9.40 -2.47 -10.20
N GLN A 164 10.22 -1.60 -9.62
CA GLN A 164 10.74 -1.75 -8.26
C GLN A 164 9.62 -1.72 -7.20
N VAL A 165 8.45 -1.16 -7.52
CA VAL A 165 7.23 -1.15 -6.68
C VAL A 165 6.83 -2.54 -6.19
N LEU A 166 7.18 -3.60 -6.92
CA LEU A 166 6.89 -4.98 -6.50
C LEU A 166 7.81 -5.49 -5.39
N THR A 167 8.83 -4.73 -5.00
CA THR A 167 9.90 -5.18 -4.11
C THR A 167 10.55 -4.04 -3.32
N ASP A 168 9.93 -2.87 -3.25
CA ASP A 168 10.49 -1.69 -2.58
C ASP A 168 10.21 -1.69 -1.07
N GLY A 169 9.39 -2.62 -0.59
CA GLY A 169 8.92 -2.73 0.78
C GLY A 169 7.77 -1.77 1.12
N ALA A 170 7.42 -0.86 0.23
CA ALA A 170 6.28 0.03 0.42
C ALA A 170 5.00 -0.74 0.09
N LEU A 171 4.13 -0.91 1.08
CA LEU A 171 2.87 -1.62 0.91
C LEU A 171 1.81 -0.67 0.36
N GLY A 172 0.94 -1.14 -0.51
CA GLY A 172 -0.15 -0.40 -1.14
C GLY A 172 -1.20 0.10 -0.15
N GLY A 173 -2.05 1.04 -0.57
CA GLY A 173 -3.13 1.61 0.26
C GLY A 173 -4.47 1.62 -0.45
N SER A 174 -5.52 2.11 0.21
CA SER A 174 -6.87 2.14 -0.38
C SER A 174 -7.03 3.14 -1.54
N SER A 175 -6.02 3.99 -1.79
CA SER A 175 -5.94 4.82 -2.99
C SER A 175 -5.01 4.20 -4.03
N PHE A 176 -5.43 4.22 -5.29
CA PHE A 176 -4.63 3.75 -6.43
C PHE A 176 -3.39 4.61 -6.70
N TYR A 177 -3.25 5.78 -6.08
CA TYR A 177 -2.00 6.57 -6.09
C TYR A 177 -0.96 6.06 -5.10
N ALA A 178 -1.35 5.18 -4.17
CA ALA A 178 -0.61 4.94 -2.95
C ALA A 178 0.28 3.68 -3.01
N ASN A 179 1.24 3.68 -3.94
CA ASN A 179 2.22 2.62 -4.23
C ASN A 179 1.66 1.38 -4.94
N TRP A 180 1.03 1.60 -6.10
CA TRP A 180 0.52 0.51 -6.93
C TRP A 180 1.05 0.60 -8.35
N LEU A 181 1.54 -0.51 -8.88
CA LEU A 181 1.92 -0.64 -10.29
C LEU A 181 0.70 -1.08 -11.11
N GLY A 182 0.30 -0.26 -12.09
CA GLY A 182 -0.93 -0.45 -12.86
C GLY A 182 -0.69 -1.03 -14.26
N PHE A 183 -1.57 -1.95 -14.68
CA PHE A 183 -1.60 -2.57 -16.02
C PHE A 183 -3.02 -2.43 -16.59
N GLU A 184 -3.18 -1.91 -17.81
CA GLU A 184 -4.49 -1.62 -18.41
C GLU A 184 -4.71 -2.46 -19.67
N GLY A 185 -5.72 -3.34 -19.63
CA GLY A 185 -6.10 -4.20 -20.76
C GLY A 185 -5.14 -5.36 -21.04
N ASN A 186 -3.97 -5.40 -20.41
CA ASN A 186 -3.04 -6.53 -20.41
C ASN A 186 -2.94 -7.18 -19.01
N ASN A 187 -2.32 -8.35 -18.97
CA ASN A 187 -1.99 -9.05 -17.73
C ASN A 187 -0.82 -8.37 -17.02
N LEU A 188 -0.64 -8.68 -15.74
CA LEU A 188 0.64 -8.52 -15.07
C LEU A 188 1.48 -9.77 -15.37
N GLU A 189 2.72 -9.59 -15.85
CA GLU A 189 3.73 -10.64 -15.84
C GLU A 189 5.09 -10.04 -15.49
N ALA A 190 5.70 -10.50 -14.38
CA ALA A 190 6.93 -9.94 -13.83
C ALA A 190 7.85 -11.04 -13.29
N VAL A 191 9.17 -10.85 -13.46
CA VAL A 191 10.23 -11.73 -12.97
C VAL A 191 11.07 -11.00 -11.93
N ILE A 192 11.27 -11.61 -10.76
CA ILE A 192 12.08 -11.10 -9.66
C ILE A 192 13.33 -11.98 -9.54
N ASN A 193 14.51 -11.37 -9.51
CA ASN A 193 15.77 -12.07 -9.27
C ASN A 193 16.19 -11.94 -7.80
N LEU A 194 16.07 -13.02 -7.03
CA LEU A 194 16.44 -13.04 -5.61
C LEU A 194 17.94 -12.90 -5.35
N GLY A 195 18.77 -12.91 -6.41
CA GLY A 195 20.22 -12.68 -6.38
C GLY A 195 21.04 -13.93 -6.06
N GLU A 196 20.48 -14.87 -5.30
CA GLU A 196 21.09 -16.17 -5.01
C GLU A 196 20.00 -17.24 -4.83
N PRO A 197 20.34 -18.53 -4.96
CA PRO A 197 19.41 -19.62 -4.65
C PRO A 197 18.93 -19.55 -3.20
N ARG A 198 17.61 -19.63 -3.01
CA ARG A 198 16.94 -19.68 -1.71
C ARG A 198 16.02 -20.90 -1.66
N GLU A 199 15.83 -21.42 -0.46
CA GLU A 199 14.69 -22.31 -0.18
C GLU A 199 13.44 -21.43 -0.05
N LEU A 200 12.37 -21.81 -0.74
CA LEU A 200 11.14 -21.05 -0.90
C LEU A 200 9.97 -21.91 -0.47
N SER A 201 8.99 -21.33 0.22
CA SER A 201 7.80 -22.05 0.71
C SER A 201 6.50 -21.24 0.64
N GLU A 202 6.59 -19.92 0.47
CA GLU A 202 5.42 -19.05 0.40
C GLU A 202 5.69 -17.88 -0.55
N ILE A 203 4.70 -17.57 -1.39
CA ILE A 203 4.69 -16.36 -2.21
C ILE A 203 3.31 -15.70 -2.09
N SER A 204 3.30 -14.39 -1.87
CA SER A 204 2.07 -13.58 -1.94
C SER A 204 2.29 -12.28 -2.70
N SER A 205 1.19 -11.73 -3.22
CA SER A 205 1.12 -10.38 -3.76
C SER A 205 -0.27 -9.83 -3.48
N ALA A 206 -0.37 -8.54 -3.20
CA ALA A 206 -1.64 -7.89 -2.96
C ALA A 206 -2.08 -7.06 -4.17
N PHE A 207 -3.41 -6.98 -4.31
CA PHE A 207 -4.06 -6.30 -5.41
C PHE A 207 -5.11 -5.34 -4.88
N LEU A 208 -5.25 -4.21 -5.55
CA LEU A 208 -6.30 -3.24 -5.28
C LEU A 208 -7.50 -3.49 -6.18
N GLN A 209 -8.70 -3.31 -5.64
CA GLN A 209 -9.94 -3.16 -6.39
C GLN A 209 -10.51 -1.78 -6.13
N VAL A 210 -10.82 -1.07 -7.22
CA VAL A 210 -11.64 0.14 -7.22
C VAL A 210 -12.62 0.02 -8.38
N VAL A 211 -13.76 -0.62 -8.13
CA VAL A 211 -14.77 -0.95 -9.16
C VAL A 211 -15.14 0.30 -9.95
N ASN A 212 -15.39 1.39 -9.24
CA ASN A 212 -15.72 2.69 -9.84
C ASN A 212 -14.63 3.29 -10.72
N HIS A 213 -13.46 2.69 -10.85
CA HIS A 213 -12.39 3.10 -11.76
C HIS A 213 -11.91 1.95 -12.68
N MET A 214 -12.72 0.90 -12.81
CA MET A 214 -12.41 -0.32 -13.58
C MET A 214 -11.13 -1.01 -13.12
N VAL A 215 -10.74 -0.79 -11.86
CA VAL A 215 -9.64 -1.51 -11.21
C VAL A 215 -10.26 -2.73 -10.55
N PHE A 216 -9.92 -3.92 -11.05
CA PHE A 216 -10.51 -5.18 -10.58
C PHE A 216 -9.41 -6.12 -10.09
N PHE A 217 -9.77 -7.00 -9.16
CA PHE A 217 -8.89 -8.11 -8.83
C PHE A 217 -8.61 -8.98 -10.06
N PRO A 218 -7.41 -9.55 -10.18
CA PRO A 218 -7.13 -10.52 -11.23
C PRO A 218 -8.05 -11.74 -11.10
N GLU A 219 -8.37 -12.40 -12.20
CA GLU A 219 -9.17 -13.65 -12.17
C GLU A 219 -8.42 -14.78 -11.44
N LYS A 220 -7.09 -14.79 -11.60
CA LYS A 220 -6.17 -15.75 -11.00
C LYS A 220 -4.77 -15.17 -10.96
N VAL A 221 -4.00 -15.56 -9.94
CA VAL A 221 -2.56 -15.28 -9.86
C VAL A 221 -1.80 -16.59 -9.87
N SER A 222 -0.85 -16.74 -10.79
CA SER A 222 0.02 -17.89 -10.95
C SER A 222 1.45 -17.52 -10.56
N TYR A 223 2.06 -18.38 -9.76
CA TYR A 223 3.43 -18.21 -9.29
C TYR A 223 4.32 -19.31 -9.88
N TYR A 224 5.51 -18.92 -10.31
CA TYR A 224 6.51 -19.82 -10.87
C TYR A 224 7.86 -19.56 -10.23
N TYR A 225 8.71 -20.58 -10.23
CA TYR A 225 10.10 -20.46 -9.81
C TYR A 225 11.04 -20.96 -10.91
N SER A 226 12.29 -20.49 -10.87
CA SER A 226 13.36 -20.93 -11.76
C SER A 226 14.72 -20.81 -11.07
N ALA A 227 15.66 -21.68 -11.46
CA ALA A 227 17.06 -21.62 -11.04
C ALA A 227 17.92 -20.76 -11.99
N ASP A 228 17.54 -20.64 -13.26
CA ASP A 228 18.34 -20.01 -14.32
C ASP A 228 17.73 -18.71 -14.87
N GLY A 229 16.45 -18.44 -14.58
CA GLY A 229 15.71 -17.29 -15.10
C GLY A 229 15.18 -17.49 -16.51
N GLU A 230 15.34 -18.68 -17.10
CA GLU A 230 14.90 -19.04 -18.44
C GLU A 230 13.79 -20.09 -18.39
N HIS A 231 13.98 -21.15 -17.61
CA HIS A 231 13.05 -22.27 -17.49
C HIS A 231 12.24 -22.16 -16.20
N PHE A 232 10.98 -21.72 -16.33
CA PHE A 232 10.07 -21.54 -15.20
C PHE A 232 9.16 -22.75 -14.98
N GLN A 233 9.09 -23.19 -13.72
CA GLN A 233 8.19 -24.24 -13.27
C GLN A 233 7.05 -23.64 -12.46
N LEU A 234 5.82 -24.09 -12.69
CA LEU A 234 4.63 -23.63 -11.97
C LEU A 234 4.66 -24.15 -10.52
N LEU A 235 4.58 -23.25 -9.56
CA LEU A 235 4.35 -23.59 -8.14
C LEU A 235 2.87 -23.87 -7.88
N GLY A 236 2.01 -23.01 -8.43
CA GLY A 236 0.58 -23.10 -8.24
C GLY A 236 -0.14 -21.86 -8.74
N SER A 237 -1.46 -21.89 -8.65
CA SER A 237 -2.31 -20.75 -9.00
C SER A 237 -3.39 -20.54 -7.96
N VAL A 238 -3.59 -19.28 -7.57
CA VAL A 238 -4.58 -18.84 -6.59
C VAL A 238 -5.73 -18.17 -7.37
N PRO A 239 -6.92 -18.79 -7.45
CA PRO A 239 -8.07 -18.16 -8.08
C PRO A 239 -8.59 -17.00 -7.23
N ASN A 240 -9.26 -16.05 -7.86
CA ASN A 240 -9.94 -15.00 -7.12
C ASN A 240 -11.08 -15.58 -6.26
N ALA A 241 -10.92 -15.50 -4.95
CA ALA A 241 -11.94 -15.95 -3.99
C ALA A 241 -13.21 -15.07 -3.98
N ARG A 242 -13.13 -13.86 -4.55
CA ARG A 242 -14.23 -12.88 -4.62
C ARG A 242 -14.40 -12.40 -6.08
N PRO A 243 -14.98 -13.23 -6.97
CA PRO A 243 -15.24 -12.83 -8.34
C PRO A 243 -16.02 -11.53 -8.45
N LEU A 244 -15.80 -10.78 -9.52
CA LEU A 244 -16.42 -9.48 -9.73
C LEU A 244 -17.91 -9.61 -10.03
N GLU A 245 -18.73 -9.02 -9.17
CA GLU A 245 -20.19 -8.97 -9.24
C GLU A 245 -20.68 -7.52 -9.10
N ARG A 246 -21.95 -7.26 -9.41
CA ARG A 246 -22.51 -5.90 -9.38
C ARG A 246 -22.48 -5.31 -7.96
N GLU A 247 -22.67 -6.16 -6.97
CA GLU A 247 -22.69 -5.82 -5.54
C GLU A 247 -21.31 -5.96 -4.88
N SER A 248 -20.25 -6.21 -5.67
CA SER A 248 -18.88 -6.24 -5.16
C SER A 248 -18.54 -4.92 -4.45
N LYS A 249 -17.75 -5.05 -3.38
CA LYS A 249 -17.24 -3.90 -2.64
C LYS A 249 -16.47 -2.97 -3.59
N VAL A 250 -16.80 -1.68 -3.54
CA VAL A 250 -16.25 -0.69 -4.46
C VAL A 250 -14.74 -0.56 -4.28
N ASN A 251 -14.25 -0.46 -3.05
CA ASN A 251 -12.83 -0.31 -2.73
C ASN A 251 -12.40 -1.44 -1.79
N ASP A 252 -11.50 -2.30 -2.23
CA ASP A 252 -11.02 -3.43 -1.43
C ASP A 252 -9.58 -3.79 -1.79
N ILE A 253 -8.89 -4.47 -0.88
CA ILE A 253 -7.55 -5.01 -1.12
C ILE A 253 -7.58 -6.48 -0.79
N GLN A 254 -7.03 -7.31 -1.67
CA GLN A 254 -6.96 -8.74 -1.50
C GLN A 254 -5.55 -9.24 -1.75
N GLU A 255 -5.06 -10.08 -0.83
CA GLU A 255 -3.80 -10.81 -0.99
C GLU A 255 -4.05 -12.17 -1.63
N PHE A 256 -3.22 -12.53 -2.61
CA PHE A 256 -3.22 -13.81 -3.27
C PHE A 256 -2.01 -14.61 -2.78
N SER A 257 -2.19 -15.42 -1.75
CA SER A 257 -1.09 -16.15 -1.09
C SER A 257 -1.08 -17.62 -1.48
N LEU A 258 0.09 -18.13 -1.84
CA LEU A 258 0.33 -19.53 -2.17
C LEU A 258 1.37 -20.10 -1.20
N ASN A 259 0.98 -21.14 -0.46
CA ASN A 259 1.88 -21.99 0.30
C ASN A 259 2.15 -23.27 -0.50
N PHE A 260 3.39 -23.76 -0.48
CA PHE A 260 3.81 -24.95 -1.22
C PHE A 260 4.93 -25.69 -0.46
N ASP A 261 5.17 -26.95 -0.83
CA ASP A 261 6.29 -27.71 -0.28
C ASP A 261 7.62 -27.01 -0.62
N PRO A 262 8.59 -26.94 0.30
CA PRO A 262 9.81 -26.17 0.08
C PRO A 262 10.56 -26.55 -1.21
N VAL A 263 10.91 -25.55 -2.02
CA VAL A 263 11.70 -25.72 -3.26
C VAL A 263 12.90 -24.77 -3.30
N GLY A 264 13.96 -25.18 -4.00
CA GLY A 264 15.10 -24.31 -4.28
C GLY A 264 14.89 -23.49 -5.55
N GLY A 265 15.04 -22.17 -5.47
CA GLY A 265 14.93 -21.28 -6.63
C GLY A 265 15.65 -19.94 -6.44
N GLN A 266 15.95 -19.26 -7.54
CA GLN A 266 16.55 -17.91 -7.53
C GLN A 266 15.63 -16.88 -8.18
N TYR A 267 14.83 -17.28 -9.16
CA TYR A 267 13.94 -16.39 -9.90
C TYR A 267 12.50 -16.74 -9.57
N ILE A 268 11.70 -15.71 -9.28
CA ILE A 268 10.26 -15.84 -9.11
C ILE A 268 9.59 -15.16 -10.29
N LYS A 269 8.59 -15.81 -10.89
CA LYS A 269 7.70 -15.14 -11.85
C LYS A 269 6.28 -15.09 -11.31
N VAL A 270 5.70 -13.91 -11.36
CA VAL A 270 4.30 -13.64 -10.98
C VAL A 270 3.53 -13.33 -12.25
N LYS A 271 2.39 -14.00 -12.44
CA LYS A 271 1.45 -13.72 -13.53
C LYS A 271 0.05 -13.54 -12.97
N ALA A 272 -0.56 -12.37 -13.20
CA ALA A 272 -1.94 -12.11 -12.80
C ALA A 272 -2.82 -11.85 -14.03
N GLU A 273 -3.92 -12.59 -14.13
CA GLU A 273 -4.82 -12.58 -15.29
C GLU A 273 -5.84 -11.44 -15.16
N ASN A 274 -5.80 -10.51 -16.11
CA ASN A 274 -6.74 -9.39 -16.20
C ASN A 274 -8.04 -9.86 -16.84
N ILE A 275 -9.17 -9.42 -16.27
CA ILE A 275 -10.51 -9.60 -16.85
C ILE A 275 -10.58 -8.99 -18.28
N GLY A 276 -9.67 -8.06 -18.58
CA GLY A 276 -9.44 -7.48 -19.90
C GLY A 276 -10.38 -6.33 -20.19
N LYS A 277 -11.69 -6.53 -20.09
CA LYS A 277 -12.71 -5.49 -20.28
C LYS A 277 -13.72 -5.46 -19.15
N ALA A 278 -14.18 -4.27 -18.80
CA ALA A 278 -15.26 -4.12 -17.83
C ALA A 278 -16.55 -4.81 -18.30
N PRO A 279 -17.26 -5.52 -17.40
CA PRO A 279 -18.44 -6.30 -17.75
C PRO A 279 -19.62 -5.41 -18.15
N ILE A 280 -20.60 -5.98 -18.87
CA ILE A 280 -21.71 -5.24 -19.47
C ILE A 280 -22.57 -4.45 -18.48
N TRP A 281 -22.62 -4.89 -17.21
CA TRP A 281 -23.38 -4.21 -16.17
C TRP A 281 -22.65 -3.01 -15.57
N HIS A 282 -21.35 -2.88 -15.82
CA HIS A 282 -20.52 -1.80 -15.29
C HIS A 282 -20.68 -0.54 -16.15
N TYR A 283 -20.65 0.66 -15.57
CA TYR A 283 -20.82 1.91 -16.33
C TYR A 283 -19.72 2.11 -17.39
N GLY A 284 -18.54 1.54 -17.18
CA GLY A 284 -17.41 1.50 -18.11
C GLY A 284 -17.40 0.30 -19.06
N ALA A 285 -18.53 -0.39 -19.25
CA ALA A 285 -18.63 -1.62 -20.04
C ALA A 285 -17.86 -1.58 -21.37
N GLY A 286 -17.07 -2.62 -21.63
CA GLY A 286 -16.30 -2.77 -22.86
C GLY A 286 -14.99 -1.97 -22.94
N LEU A 287 -14.76 -1.03 -22.02
CA LEU A 287 -13.46 -0.36 -21.85
C LEU A 287 -12.46 -1.30 -21.16
N PRO A 288 -11.15 -1.11 -21.39
CA PRO A 288 -10.14 -1.95 -20.75
C PRO A 288 -10.15 -1.79 -19.23
N SER A 289 -9.96 -2.90 -18.51
CA SER A 289 -9.84 -2.91 -17.06
C SER A 289 -8.39 -2.85 -16.60
N TRP A 290 -8.21 -2.40 -15.36
CA TRP A 290 -6.93 -2.29 -14.70
C TRP A 290 -6.68 -3.44 -13.72
N ILE A 291 -5.43 -3.91 -13.68
CA ILE A 291 -4.85 -4.62 -12.53
C ILE A 291 -3.90 -3.66 -11.82
N PHE A 292 -4.00 -3.61 -10.51
CA PHE A 292 -3.10 -2.85 -9.64
C PHE A 292 -2.48 -3.82 -8.63
N VAL A 293 -1.15 -3.87 -8.61
CA VAL A 293 -0.37 -4.78 -7.76
C VAL A 293 0.66 -3.99 -6.95
N ASP A 294 0.86 -4.40 -5.70
CA ASP A 294 1.96 -3.95 -4.86
C ASP A 294 2.87 -5.16 -4.48
N GLU A 295 3.88 -4.87 -3.67
CA GLU A 295 4.85 -5.79 -3.04
C GLU A 295 4.57 -7.29 -3.19
N VAL A 296 5.51 -7.99 -3.81
CA VAL A 296 5.58 -9.45 -3.87
C VAL A 296 6.43 -9.92 -2.68
N MET A 297 5.79 -10.68 -1.78
CA MET A 297 6.42 -11.27 -0.61
C MET A 297 6.88 -12.68 -0.95
N VAL A 298 8.17 -12.97 -0.74
CA VAL A 298 8.78 -14.28 -1.01
C VAL A 298 9.49 -14.79 0.24
N ARG A 299 9.21 -16.03 0.66
CA ARG A 299 9.79 -16.69 1.84
C ARG A 299 10.23 -18.10 1.57
#